data_AF-A0A1J3E018-F1
#
_entry.id   AF-A0A1J3E018-F1
#
_cell.length_a   1.000
_cell.length_b   1.000
_cell.length_c   1.000
_cell.angle_alpha   90.00
_cell.angle_beta   90.00
_cell.angle_gamma   90.00
#
_symmetry.space_group_name_H-M   'P 1'
#
loop_
_entity.id
_entity.type
_entity.pdbx_description
1 polymer ?
#
loop_
_entity_poly.entity_id
_entity_poly.type
_entity_poly.pdbx_seq_one_letter_code
_entity_poly.pdbx_strand_id
1 'polypeptide(L)'
;MSESSNLMVKARDLLATPSHEGLAFIVDQLFTRKQSVEYQTSRPLYDFCVANFSNCLTLNLLKVYRHSSDDLVRFRSILLLSETLTKLRNRGLELSPVALNEIKPLLISCLTMPKAKKSDTKILRIIVSSVAFNAMMLGNGGRNWDELGDCILSLANCDPLRAFNVFLDLPPVNGAFINRFRQKLLEEVYKVLFHPEQDKDEDWILALETAIKLGIQVLDSESESRREILDNVLKSSDTLVSMGMEQSLQEALQHLVKFLAKEASLCKWSKDQCGFVAEFAFRIAGVGGTKMKESVKKIRGMLTEMENYVPDPSLLENQDLDRYLYNNLMQKSALEILQAFSATELDDRTREVAIRRLHDLLCDHTSGNGELDVAEIENLQPLLITCLQEAGMPENTFTILAQVVYHVAVETFSFGEDPWFDLWDYIADCKGDFKKAVYIFQCLTMPFGDDKQEFLIRAVNHLIPEISSRLNPPRELLVDNSSWVLAFTGGFCASIRLVNVASYGGIVKEIDDKMVGSVRELVERRGMEVGLVRRAFRDLENIVEQQWDWYKTCEFRYVKGLIRKLYEIKGMKMESKIVLWRINVVLQRSVGEEF
;
A
#
# COMPACT_ATOMS: atom_id res chain seq x y z
N MET A 1 -3.80 -51.02 32.68
CA MET A 1 -4.23 -51.85 31.54
C MET A 1 -5.69 -52.31 31.64
N SER A 2 -6.22 -52.62 32.84
CA SER A 2 -7.62 -53.05 33.04
C SER A 2 -8.66 -51.98 32.67
N GLU A 3 -8.43 -50.71 33.00
CA GLU A 3 -9.37 -49.61 32.69
C GLU A 3 -9.49 -49.32 31.19
N SER A 4 -8.36 -49.32 30.45
CA SER A 4 -8.36 -49.15 28.99
C SER A 4 -9.07 -50.32 28.28
N SER A 5 -8.88 -51.55 28.76
CA SER A 5 -9.59 -52.73 28.26
C SER A 5 -11.11 -52.63 28.49
N ASN A 6 -11.54 -52.13 29.65
CA ASN A 6 -12.95 -51.91 29.98
C ASN A 6 -13.60 -50.82 29.11
N LEU A 7 -12.91 -49.70 28.88
CA LEU A 7 -13.40 -48.64 27.99
C LEU A 7 -13.51 -49.09 26.54
N MET A 8 -12.57 -49.91 26.06
CA MET A 8 -12.60 -50.48 24.71
C MET A 8 -13.86 -51.32 24.46
N VAL A 9 -14.22 -52.19 25.41
CA VAL A 9 -15.42 -53.04 25.31
C VAL A 9 -16.68 -52.16 25.33
N LYS A 10 -16.80 -51.25 26.30
CA LYS A 10 -17.95 -50.33 26.39
C LYS A 10 -18.13 -49.45 25.15
N ALA A 11 -17.04 -48.94 24.59
CA ALA A 11 -17.08 -48.11 23.39
C ALA A 11 -17.54 -48.91 22.16
N ARG A 12 -17.06 -50.15 22.01
CA ARG A 12 -17.51 -51.04 20.93
C ARG A 12 -18.98 -51.39 21.08
N ASP A 13 -19.41 -51.78 22.27
CA ASP A 13 -20.82 -52.13 22.52
C ASP A 13 -21.73 -50.93 22.25
N LEU A 14 -21.34 -49.73 22.70
CA LEU A 14 -22.07 -48.50 22.47
C LEU A 14 -22.21 -48.15 20.97
N LEU A 15 -21.12 -48.26 20.20
CA LEU A 15 -21.08 -47.79 18.81
C LEU A 15 -21.48 -48.84 17.77
N ALA A 16 -21.40 -50.14 18.12
CA ALA A 16 -21.82 -51.25 17.27
C ALA A 16 -23.31 -51.59 17.43
N THR A 17 -23.97 -51.10 18.49
CA THR A 17 -25.39 -51.29 18.72
C THR A 17 -26.21 -50.56 17.63
N PRO A 18 -27.17 -51.23 16.96
CA PRO A 18 -28.00 -50.58 15.95
C PRO A 18 -28.93 -49.47 16.49
N SER A 19 -29.29 -49.56 17.78
CA SER A 19 -30.06 -48.51 18.47
C SER A 19 -29.16 -47.31 18.82
N HIS A 20 -29.68 -46.10 18.60
CA HIS A 20 -29.01 -44.84 18.92
C HIS A 20 -29.34 -44.34 20.34
N GLU A 21 -30.19 -45.03 21.10
CA GLU A 21 -30.65 -44.64 22.44
C GLU A 21 -29.52 -44.61 23.46
N GLY A 22 -28.62 -45.60 23.42
CA GLY A 22 -27.47 -45.65 24.32
C GLY A 22 -26.56 -44.42 24.14
N LEU A 23 -26.28 -44.02 22.91
CA LEU A 23 -25.48 -42.82 22.65
C LEU A 23 -26.27 -41.54 22.97
N ALA A 24 -27.57 -41.50 22.70
CA ALA A 24 -28.43 -40.39 23.08
C ALA A 24 -28.40 -40.13 24.60
N PHE A 25 -28.43 -41.20 25.40
CA PHE A 25 -28.29 -41.12 26.86
C PHE A 25 -26.93 -40.57 27.28
N ILE A 26 -25.83 -41.05 26.67
CA ILE A 26 -24.48 -40.52 26.92
C ILE A 26 -24.40 -39.03 26.55
N VAL A 27 -24.96 -38.64 25.41
CA VAL A 27 -25.03 -37.23 24.98
C VAL A 27 -25.72 -36.40 26.05
N ASP A 28 -26.86 -36.84 26.58
CA ASP A 28 -27.57 -36.09 27.62
C ASP A 28 -26.74 -35.93 28.90
N GLN A 29 -26.09 -37.02 29.34
CA GLN A 29 -25.21 -37.01 30.52
C GLN A 29 -24.02 -36.06 30.38
N LEU A 30 -23.47 -35.87 29.17
CA LEU A 30 -22.36 -34.94 28.93
C LEU A 30 -22.76 -33.46 29.11
N PHE A 31 -24.05 -33.13 29.12
CA PHE A 31 -24.55 -31.78 29.37
C PHE A 31 -25.04 -31.56 30.81
N THR A 32 -24.81 -32.53 31.71
CA THR A 32 -25.02 -32.36 33.15
C THR A 32 -23.84 -31.62 33.81
N ARG A 33 -23.95 -31.30 35.11
CA ARG A 33 -22.87 -30.60 35.84
C ARG A 33 -21.62 -31.47 35.86
N LYS A 34 -20.44 -30.86 35.65
CA LYS A 34 -19.14 -31.57 35.61
C LYS A 34 -18.80 -32.41 36.86
N GLN A 35 -19.40 -32.08 37.99
CA GLN A 35 -19.23 -32.77 39.28
C GLN A 35 -20.18 -33.97 39.45
N SER A 36 -21.16 -34.13 38.57
CA SER A 36 -22.12 -35.23 38.62
C SER A 36 -21.44 -36.55 38.26
N VAL A 37 -21.97 -37.65 38.83
CA VAL A 37 -21.48 -39.01 38.55
C VAL A 37 -21.70 -39.35 37.08
N GLU A 38 -22.82 -38.88 36.52
CA GLU A 38 -23.21 -39.04 35.13
C GLU A 38 -22.16 -38.43 34.18
N TYR A 39 -21.79 -37.16 34.39
CA TYR A 39 -20.75 -36.51 33.58
C TYR A 39 -19.39 -37.20 33.74
N GLN A 40 -18.98 -37.50 34.98
CA GLN A 40 -17.67 -38.09 35.26
C GLN A 40 -17.53 -39.51 34.70
N THR A 41 -18.63 -40.25 34.58
CA THR A 41 -18.64 -41.59 33.99
C THR A 41 -18.68 -41.55 32.47
N SER A 42 -19.49 -40.65 31.89
CA SER A 42 -19.68 -40.55 30.44
C SER A 42 -18.55 -39.85 29.71
N ARG A 43 -17.89 -38.88 30.35
CA ARG A 43 -16.82 -38.09 29.72
C ARG A 43 -15.61 -38.93 29.27
N PRO A 44 -15.02 -39.80 30.12
CA PRO A 44 -13.89 -40.64 29.70
C PRO A 44 -14.25 -41.60 28.56
N LEU A 45 -15.46 -42.15 28.56
CA LEU A 45 -15.94 -43.02 27.49
C LEU A 45 -16.09 -42.25 26.18
N TYR A 46 -16.67 -41.05 26.23
CA TYR A 46 -16.78 -40.18 25.06
C TYR A 46 -15.40 -39.80 24.50
N ASP A 47 -14.49 -39.33 25.36
CA ASP A 47 -13.14 -38.96 24.95
C ASP A 47 -12.37 -40.16 24.36
N PHE A 48 -12.58 -41.37 24.91
CA PHE A 48 -12.05 -42.60 24.35
C PHE A 48 -12.61 -42.90 22.95
N CYS A 49 -13.92 -42.73 22.74
CA CYS A 49 -14.55 -42.87 21.43
C CYS A 49 -14.04 -41.84 20.42
N VAL A 50 -13.81 -40.59 20.83
CA VAL A 50 -13.23 -39.55 19.96
C VAL A 50 -11.83 -39.94 19.50
N ALA A 51 -11.00 -40.47 20.41
CA ALA A 51 -9.61 -40.81 20.10
C ALA A 51 -9.47 -42.07 19.24
N ASN A 52 -10.33 -43.08 19.44
CA ASN A 52 -10.13 -44.41 18.87
C ASN A 52 -11.19 -44.82 17.81
N PHE A 53 -12.36 -44.18 17.81
CA PHE A 53 -13.51 -44.56 16.98
C PHE A 53 -14.21 -43.34 16.36
N SER A 54 -13.46 -42.31 15.98
CA SER A 54 -13.97 -41.03 15.44
C SER A 54 -14.95 -41.21 14.27
N ASN A 55 -14.67 -42.14 13.36
CA ASN A 55 -15.53 -42.50 12.23
C ASN A 55 -16.92 -42.98 12.69
N CYS A 56 -16.94 -44.00 13.55
CA CYS A 56 -18.18 -44.60 14.06
C CYS A 56 -18.95 -43.64 14.98
N LEU A 57 -18.24 -42.84 15.78
CA LEU A 57 -18.84 -41.83 16.63
C LEU A 57 -19.52 -40.73 15.80
N THR A 58 -18.88 -40.27 14.72
CA THR A 58 -19.46 -39.29 13.79
C THR A 58 -20.77 -39.79 13.19
N LEU A 59 -20.76 -41.02 12.66
CA LEU A 59 -21.94 -41.65 12.09
C LEU A 59 -23.08 -41.78 13.11
N ASN A 60 -22.77 -42.25 14.32
CA ASN A 60 -23.79 -42.49 15.34
C ASN A 60 -24.36 -41.18 15.92
N LEU A 61 -23.56 -40.12 16.08
CA LEU A 61 -24.06 -38.80 16.50
C LEU A 61 -25.02 -38.20 15.45
N LEU A 62 -24.73 -38.39 14.15
CA LEU A 62 -25.67 -38.01 13.09
C LEU A 62 -26.96 -38.83 13.14
N LYS A 63 -26.89 -40.14 13.44
CA LYS A 63 -28.08 -40.98 13.63
C LYS A 63 -28.93 -40.49 14.81
N VAL A 64 -28.31 -40.12 15.93
CA VAL A 64 -29.00 -39.51 17.08
C VAL A 64 -29.74 -38.25 16.66
N TYR A 65 -29.08 -37.34 15.91
CA TYR A 65 -29.75 -36.13 15.42
C TYR A 65 -30.90 -36.43 14.46
N ARG A 66 -30.74 -37.43 13.59
CA ARG A 66 -31.73 -37.76 12.57
C ARG A 66 -32.98 -38.44 13.12
N HIS A 67 -32.81 -39.28 14.15
CA HIS A 67 -33.83 -40.24 14.58
C HIS A 67 -34.36 -40.02 16.00
N SER A 68 -33.66 -39.25 16.85
CA SER A 68 -34.17 -38.98 18.20
C SER A 68 -35.47 -38.16 18.14
N SER A 69 -36.41 -38.48 19.02
CA SER A 69 -37.65 -37.72 19.20
C SER A 69 -37.47 -36.49 20.11
N ASP A 70 -36.34 -36.38 20.81
CA ASP A 70 -36.04 -35.29 21.73
C ASP A 70 -35.21 -34.20 21.03
N ASP A 71 -35.85 -33.04 20.82
CA ASP A 71 -35.25 -31.88 20.19
C ASP A 71 -33.98 -31.36 20.89
N LEU A 72 -33.91 -31.45 22.22
CA LEU A 72 -32.75 -31.02 23.00
C LEU A 72 -31.58 -31.98 22.80
N VAL A 73 -31.85 -33.30 22.82
CA VAL A 73 -30.84 -34.33 22.56
C VAL A 73 -30.32 -34.23 21.13
N ARG A 74 -31.21 -33.99 20.14
CA ARG A 74 -30.82 -33.73 18.75
C ARG A 74 -29.82 -32.57 18.67
N PHE A 75 -30.17 -31.42 19.22
CA PHE A 75 -29.30 -30.23 19.22
C PHE A 75 -27.95 -30.50 19.90
N ARG A 76 -27.98 -31.14 21.09
CA ARG A 76 -26.77 -31.52 21.84
C ARG A 76 -25.86 -32.45 21.04
N SER A 77 -26.44 -33.38 20.29
CA SER A 77 -25.68 -34.32 19.45
C SER A 77 -24.89 -33.62 18.35
N ILE A 78 -25.52 -32.73 17.58
CA ILE A 78 -24.82 -31.99 16.51
C ILE A 78 -23.85 -30.95 17.07
N LEU A 79 -24.17 -30.31 18.20
CA LEU A 79 -23.25 -29.39 18.85
C LEU A 79 -21.96 -30.12 19.24
N LEU A 80 -22.11 -31.25 19.93
CA LEU A 80 -21.00 -32.10 20.36
C LEU A 80 -20.20 -32.63 19.15
N LEU A 81 -20.89 -33.02 18.07
CA LEU A 81 -20.25 -33.45 16.84
C LEU A 81 -19.43 -32.32 16.19
N SER A 82 -19.98 -31.11 16.09
CA SER A 82 -19.30 -29.96 15.49
C SER A 82 -18.02 -29.58 16.25
N GLU A 83 -18.05 -29.60 17.58
CA GLU A 83 -16.88 -29.36 18.43
C GLU A 83 -15.81 -30.44 18.24
N THR A 84 -16.24 -31.70 18.17
CA THR A 84 -15.35 -32.85 17.99
C THR A 84 -14.69 -32.83 16.62
N LEU A 85 -15.44 -32.63 15.54
CA LEU A 85 -14.87 -32.54 14.20
C LEU A 85 -13.91 -31.35 14.05
N THR A 86 -14.22 -30.21 14.67
CA THR A 86 -13.31 -29.05 14.70
C THR A 86 -12.00 -29.40 15.40
N LYS A 87 -12.05 -30.05 16.56
CA LYS A 87 -10.85 -30.49 17.31
C LYS A 87 -10.04 -31.54 16.54
N LEU A 88 -10.70 -32.49 15.88
CA LEU A 88 -10.06 -33.52 15.09
C LEU A 88 -9.36 -32.94 13.86
N ARG A 89 -10.01 -32.01 13.15
CA ARG A 89 -9.41 -31.27 12.03
C ARG A 89 -8.13 -30.54 12.45
N ASN A 90 -8.16 -29.85 13.58
CA ASN A 90 -6.98 -29.13 14.10
C ASN A 90 -5.82 -30.06 14.49
N ARG A 91 -6.08 -31.36 14.70
CA ARG A 91 -5.09 -32.39 15.00
C ARG A 91 -4.66 -33.17 13.75
N GLY A 92 -5.15 -32.81 12.57
CA GLY A 92 -4.87 -33.51 11.31
C GLY A 92 -5.48 -34.91 11.22
N LEU A 93 -6.52 -35.22 12.01
CA LEU A 93 -7.17 -36.52 11.98
C LEU A 93 -8.24 -36.56 10.88
N GLU A 94 -8.11 -37.54 9.99
CA GLU A 94 -8.95 -37.68 8.80
C GLU A 94 -10.03 -38.76 8.98
N LEU A 95 -11.20 -38.53 8.39
CA LEU A 95 -12.26 -39.54 8.30
C LEU A 95 -11.90 -40.56 7.21
N SER A 96 -12.11 -41.85 7.49
CA SER A 96 -11.74 -42.88 6.51
C SER A 96 -12.67 -42.84 5.28
N PRO A 97 -12.17 -43.18 4.08
CA PRO A 97 -13.00 -43.23 2.87
C PRO A 97 -14.22 -44.16 3.00
N VAL A 98 -14.08 -45.27 3.73
CA VAL A 98 -15.17 -46.22 3.99
C VAL A 98 -16.25 -45.56 4.85
N ALA A 99 -15.87 -44.85 5.91
CA ALA A 99 -16.82 -44.15 6.77
C ALA A 99 -17.52 -43.00 6.03
N LEU A 100 -16.82 -42.29 5.15
CA LEU A 100 -17.40 -41.23 4.34
C LEU A 100 -18.56 -41.72 3.46
N ASN A 101 -18.51 -42.94 2.92
CA ASN A 101 -19.60 -43.50 2.13
C ASN A 101 -20.92 -43.63 2.92
N GLU A 102 -20.83 -43.83 4.24
CA GLU A 102 -22.01 -43.90 5.12
C GLU A 102 -22.39 -42.52 5.70
N ILE A 103 -21.40 -41.71 6.06
CA ILE A 103 -21.61 -40.39 6.66
C ILE A 103 -22.26 -39.42 5.67
N LYS A 104 -21.80 -39.40 4.40
CA LYS A 104 -22.30 -38.48 3.37
C LYS A 104 -23.82 -38.55 3.19
N PRO A 105 -24.43 -39.69 2.83
CA PRO A 105 -25.88 -39.75 2.60
C PRO A 105 -26.69 -39.44 3.87
N LEU A 106 -26.19 -39.83 5.05
CA LEU A 106 -26.86 -39.50 6.31
C LEU A 106 -26.83 -37.99 6.58
N LEU A 107 -25.71 -37.32 6.34
CA LEU A 107 -25.60 -35.87 6.51
C LEU A 107 -26.52 -35.12 5.54
N ILE A 108 -26.62 -35.56 4.28
CA ILE A 108 -27.59 -35.00 3.32
C ILE A 108 -29.03 -35.16 3.83
N SER A 109 -29.37 -36.33 4.40
CA SER A 109 -30.67 -36.54 5.03
C SER A 109 -30.92 -35.63 6.24
N CYS A 110 -29.88 -35.27 6.99
CA CYS A 110 -29.95 -34.32 8.11
C CYS A 110 -30.19 -32.88 7.64
N LEU A 111 -29.57 -32.47 6.53
CA LEU A 111 -29.74 -31.13 5.93
C LEU A 111 -31.14 -30.90 5.36
N THR A 112 -31.73 -31.97 4.80
CA THR A 112 -33.03 -31.97 4.13
C THR A 112 -34.19 -32.25 5.08
N MET A 113 -33.95 -32.25 6.40
CA MET A 113 -35.03 -32.43 7.38
C MET A 113 -36.07 -31.30 7.28
N PRO A 114 -37.36 -31.64 7.25
CA PRO A 114 -38.43 -30.64 7.26
C PRO A 114 -38.40 -29.89 8.60
N LYS A 115 -38.63 -28.57 8.57
CA LYS A 115 -38.68 -27.70 9.76
C LYS A 115 -37.42 -27.73 10.65
N ALA A 116 -36.22 -27.89 10.08
CA ALA A 116 -34.98 -27.73 10.84
C ALA A 116 -34.87 -26.33 11.44
N LYS A 117 -34.36 -26.22 12.67
CA LYS A 117 -34.20 -24.94 13.37
C LYS A 117 -33.01 -24.17 12.77
N LYS A 118 -33.08 -22.83 12.74
CA LYS A 118 -31.97 -21.95 12.29
C LYS A 118 -30.67 -22.23 13.06
N SER A 119 -30.78 -22.57 14.36
CA SER A 119 -29.65 -23.01 15.20
C SER A 119 -28.98 -24.27 14.67
N ASP A 120 -29.77 -25.25 14.23
CA ASP A 120 -29.27 -26.54 13.76
C ASP A 120 -28.56 -26.35 12.42
N THR A 121 -29.11 -25.50 11.53
CA THR A 121 -28.46 -25.11 10.27
C THR A 121 -27.07 -24.51 10.48
N LYS A 122 -26.92 -23.59 11.45
CA LYS A 122 -25.62 -22.96 11.77
C LYS A 122 -24.59 -23.98 12.27
N ILE A 123 -25.01 -25.05 12.95
CA ILE A 123 -24.12 -26.12 13.41
C ILE A 123 -23.83 -27.13 12.28
N LEU A 124 -24.87 -27.52 11.53
CA LEU A 124 -24.75 -28.47 10.43
C LEU A 124 -23.82 -27.97 9.33
N ARG A 125 -23.80 -26.67 9.01
CA ARG A 125 -22.83 -26.14 8.03
C ARG A 125 -21.36 -26.36 8.44
N ILE A 126 -21.05 -26.32 9.75
CA ILE A 126 -19.70 -26.61 10.28
C ILE A 126 -19.36 -28.10 10.13
N ILE A 127 -20.34 -28.97 10.38
CA ILE A 127 -20.20 -30.42 10.18
C ILE A 127 -20.00 -30.72 8.69
N VAL A 128 -20.81 -30.13 7.81
CA VAL A 128 -20.67 -30.26 6.34
C VAL A 128 -19.31 -29.80 5.88
N SER A 129 -18.83 -28.63 6.33
CA SER A 129 -17.49 -28.12 6.05
C SER A 129 -16.40 -29.13 6.38
N SER A 130 -16.49 -29.75 7.57
CA SER A 130 -15.51 -30.72 8.05
C SER A 130 -15.53 -32.01 7.21
N VAL A 131 -16.72 -32.52 6.87
CA VAL A 131 -16.85 -33.72 6.04
C VAL A 131 -16.46 -33.42 4.59
N ALA A 132 -16.79 -32.24 4.05
CA ALA A 132 -16.43 -31.80 2.72
C ALA A 132 -14.91 -31.67 2.57
N PHE A 133 -14.22 -31.13 3.58
CA PHE A 133 -12.75 -31.09 3.60
C PHE A 133 -12.13 -32.49 3.45
N ASN A 134 -12.61 -33.47 4.24
CA ASN A 134 -12.15 -34.86 4.12
C ASN A 134 -12.52 -35.51 2.78
N ALA A 135 -13.72 -35.23 2.27
CA ALA A 135 -14.25 -35.85 1.07
C ALA A 135 -13.66 -35.30 -0.23
N MET A 136 -13.35 -34.00 -0.27
CA MET A 136 -13.01 -33.27 -1.49
C MET A 136 -11.53 -32.86 -1.57
N MET A 137 -10.87 -32.59 -0.43
CA MET A 137 -9.49 -32.09 -0.40
C MET A 137 -8.45 -33.19 -0.14
N LEU A 138 -8.80 -34.25 0.59
CA LEU A 138 -7.86 -35.30 1.03
C LEU A 138 -8.01 -36.63 0.27
N GLY A 139 -9.05 -36.78 -0.56
CA GLY A 139 -9.30 -38.00 -1.33
C GLY A 139 -8.37 -38.15 -2.53
N ASN A 140 -7.63 -39.27 -2.61
CA ASN A 140 -6.70 -39.66 -3.70
C ASN A 140 -7.36 -39.90 -5.08
N GLY A 141 -8.45 -39.23 -5.45
CA GLY A 141 -9.15 -39.53 -6.70
C GLY A 141 -10.16 -38.52 -7.21
N GLY A 142 -10.10 -37.24 -6.80
CA GLY A 142 -10.91 -36.19 -7.42
C GLY A 142 -12.42 -36.43 -7.42
N ARG A 143 -12.95 -37.24 -6.48
CA ARG A 143 -14.39 -37.48 -6.39
C ARG A 143 -15.07 -36.30 -5.72
N ASN A 144 -15.72 -35.49 -6.54
CA ASN A 144 -16.67 -34.49 -6.08
C ASN A 144 -17.80 -35.16 -5.28
N TRP A 145 -18.21 -34.51 -4.19
CA TRP A 145 -19.42 -34.91 -3.46
C TRP A 145 -20.64 -34.34 -4.19
N ASP A 146 -20.89 -34.87 -5.38
CA ASP A 146 -21.93 -34.39 -6.28
C ASP A 146 -23.31 -34.33 -5.61
N GLU A 147 -23.61 -35.29 -4.74
CA GLU A 147 -24.86 -35.35 -3.98
C GLU A 147 -25.05 -34.13 -3.04
N LEU A 148 -23.95 -33.53 -2.56
CA LEU A 148 -24.01 -32.28 -1.81
C LEU A 148 -24.36 -31.09 -2.72
N GLY A 149 -23.84 -31.07 -3.95
CA GLY A 149 -24.20 -30.05 -4.94
C GLY A 149 -25.69 -30.11 -5.28
N ASP A 150 -26.22 -31.31 -5.51
CA ASP A 150 -27.65 -31.51 -5.78
C ASP A 150 -28.51 -31.18 -4.55
N CYS A 151 -28.02 -31.45 -3.34
CA CYS A 151 -28.67 -31.02 -2.10
C CYS A 151 -28.70 -29.49 -1.97
N ILE A 152 -27.60 -28.78 -2.25
CA ILE A 152 -27.57 -27.32 -2.22
C ILE A 152 -28.54 -26.74 -3.23
N LEU A 153 -28.62 -27.30 -4.45
CA LEU A 153 -29.61 -26.91 -5.45
C LEU A 153 -31.04 -27.11 -4.95
N SER A 154 -31.34 -28.26 -4.36
CA SER A 154 -32.67 -28.55 -3.78
C SER A 154 -33.01 -27.57 -2.65
N LEU A 155 -32.05 -27.29 -1.77
CA LEU A 155 -32.21 -26.28 -0.72
C LEU A 155 -32.41 -24.88 -1.30
N ALA A 156 -31.69 -24.48 -2.35
CA ALA A 156 -31.87 -23.18 -2.98
C ALA A 156 -33.30 -23.01 -3.55
N ASN A 157 -33.96 -24.10 -3.93
CA ASN A 157 -35.36 -24.05 -4.40
C ASN A 157 -36.39 -23.96 -3.27
N CYS A 158 -36.11 -24.53 -2.10
CA CYS A 158 -37.11 -24.71 -1.03
C CYS A 158 -36.83 -23.88 0.25
N ASP A 159 -35.56 -23.62 0.56
CA ASP A 159 -35.06 -22.89 1.73
C ASP A 159 -33.70 -22.22 1.40
N PRO A 160 -33.70 -21.07 0.67
CA PRO A 160 -32.48 -20.46 0.15
C PRO A 160 -31.47 -20.06 1.23
N LEU A 161 -31.93 -19.56 2.38
CA LEU A 161 -31.05 -19.17 3.48
C LEU A 161 -30.29 -20.37 4.05
N ARG A 162 -30.90 -21.56 4.05
CA ARG A 162 -30.19 -22.79 4.41
C ARG A 162 -29.13 -23.15 3.38
N ALA A 163 -29.41 -22.97 2.09
CA ALA A 163 -28.44 -23.18 1.03
C ALA A 163 -27.23 -22.24 1.18
N PHE A 164 -27.46 -20.95 1.45
CA PHE A 164 -26.41 -19.96 1.70
C PHE A 164 -25.51 -20.39 2.86
N ASN A 165 -26.12 -20.78 3.99
CA ASN A 165 -25.39 -21.25 5.17
C ASN A 165 -24.51 -22.47 4.84
N VAL A 166 -25.04 -23.46 4.14
CA VAL A 166 -24.28 -24.66 3.78
C VAL A 166 -23.11 -24.30 2.87
N PHE A 167 -23.32 -23.46 1.87
CA PHE A 167 -22.30 -23.04 0.91
C PHE A 167 -21.17 -22.24 1.58
N LEU A 168 -21.51 -21.31 2.49
CA LEU A 168 -20.55 -20.36 3.07
C LEU A 168 -19.38 -21.00 3.81
N ASP A 169 -19.60 -22.12 4.52
CA ASP A 169 -18.53 -22.79 5.27
C ASP A 169 -17.85 -23.90 4.45
N LEU A 170 -18.21 -24.12 3.17
CA LEU A 170 -17.52 -25.11 2.33
C LEU A 170 -16.04 -24.75 2.14
N PRO A 171 -15.14 -25.75 2.09
CA PRO A 171 -13.76 -25.53 1.65
C PRO A 171 -13.71 -25.09 0.18
N PRO A 172 -12.54 -24.73 -0.37
CA PRO A 172 -12.37 -24.54 -1.81
C PRO A 172 -12.90 -25.74 -2.58
N VAL A 173 -13.76 -25.48 -3.56
CA VAL A 173 -14.40 -26.50 -4.39
C VAL A 173 -14.16 -26.15 -5.85
N ASN A 174 -14.11 -27.16 -6.72
CA ASN A 174 -13.89 -26.91 -8.14
C ASN A 174 -15.12 -26.27 -8.81
N GLY A 175 -14.88 -25.59 -9.93
CA GLY A 175 -15.94 -24.94 -10.70
C GLY A 175 -17.04 -25.89 -11.17
N ALA A 176 -16.70 -27.15 -11.50
CA ALA A 176 -17.69 -28.16 -11.90
C ALA A 176 -18.71 -28.45 -10.80
N PHE A 177 -18.29 -28.48 -9.53
CA PHE A 177 -19.17 -28.63 -8.38
C PHE A 177 -20.09 -27.41 -8.20
N ILE A 178 -19.53 -26.20 -8.28
CA ILE A 178 -20.28 -24.94 -8.11
C ILE A 178 -21.33 -24.79 -9.21
N ASN A 179 -20.98 -25.08 -10.46
CA ASN A 179 -21.84 -24.92 -11.62
C ASN A 179 -23.15 -25.72 -11.54
N ARG A 180 -23.23 -26.76 -10.70
CA ARG A 180 -24.46 -27.53 -10.44
C ARG A 180 -25.59 -26.68 -9.84
N PHE A 181 -25.27 -25.75 -8.95
CA PHE A 181 -26.26 -24.96 -8.21
C PHE A 181 -26.08 -23.45 -8.36
N ARG A 182 -24.98 -23.01 -8.98
CA ARG A 182 -24.57 -21.60 -9.07
C ARG A 182 -25.67 -20.66 -9.52
N GLN A 183 -26.29 -20.94 -10.68
CA GLN A 183 -27.29 -20.05 -11.27
C GLN A 183 -28.47 -19.86 -10.30
N LYS A 184 -29.02 -20.98 -9.80
CA LYS A 184 -30.13 -20.96 -8.86
C LYS A 184 -29.77 -20.26 -7.54
N LEU A 185 -28.56 -20.48 -7.04
CA LEU A 185 -28.08 -19.85 -5.82
C LEU A 185 -27.94 -18.33 -5.99
N LEU A 186 -27.37 -17.87 -7.11
CA LEU A 186 -27.25 -16.45 -7.43
C LEU A 186 -28.61 -15.77 -7.59
N GLU A 187 -29.58 -16.41 -8.26
CA GLU A 187 -30.95 -15.90 -8.36
C GLU A 187 -31.54 -15.59 -6.99
N GLU A 188 -31.42 -16.52 -6.04
CA GLU A 188 -31.96 -16.32 -4.70
C GLU A 188 -31.13 -15.32 -3.88
N VAL A 189 -29.80 -15.30 -4.04
CA VAL A 189 -28.93 -14.27 -3.43
C VAL A 189 -29.38 -12.87 -3.89
N TYR A 190 -29.58 -12.68 -5.19
CA TYR A 190 -29.99 -11.40 -5.75
C TYR A 190 -31.39 -11.00 -5.29
N LYS A 191 -32.33 -11.94 -5.13
CA LYS A 191 -33.64 -11.64 -4.56
C LYS A 191 -33.52 -11.02 -3.17
N VAL A 192 -32.67 -11.58 -2.30
CA VAL A 192 -32.42 -11.06 -0.95
C VAL A 192 -31.69 -9.71 -1.01
N LEU A 193 -30.64 -9.60 -1.84
CA LEU A 193 -29.86 -8.36 -1.96
C LEU A 193 -30.69 -7.18 -2.48
N PHE A 194 -31.59 -7.40 -3.45
CA PHE A 194 -32.41 -6.32 -4.02
C PHE A 194 -33.68 -5.99 -3.24
N HIS A 195 -34.04 -6.78 -2.23
CA HIS A 195 -35.23 -6.53 -1.40
C HIS A 195 -34.87 -6.60 0.10
N PRO A 196 -34.02 -5.69 0.60
CA PRO A 196 -33.67 -5.65 2.02
C PRO A 196 -34.91 -5.32 2.87
N GLU A 197 -35.16 -6.11 3.92
CA GLU A 197 -36.21 -5.86 4.90
C GLU A 197 -35.58 -5.27 6.17
N GLN A 198 -36.20 -4.23 6.75
CA GLN A 198 -35.66 -3.46 7.89
C GLN A 198 -35.38 -4.28 9.17
N ASP A 199 -35.94 -5.48 9.30
CA ASP A 199 -35.75 -6.38 10.44
C ASP A 199 -35.00 -7.69 10.09
N LYS A 200 -34.43 -7.79 8.88
CA LYS A 200 -33.74 -9.00 8.39
C LYS A 200 -32.31 -8.74 7.93
N ASP A 201 -31.58 -7.90 8.66
CA ASP A 201 -30.17 -7.60 8.38
C ASP A 201 -29.30 -8.87 8.31
N GLU A 202 -29.57 -9.87 9.17
CA GLU A 202 -28.85 -11.16 9.12
C GLU A 202 -28.97 -11.88 7.78
N ASP A 203 -30.12 -11.80 7.11
CA ASP A 203 -30.38 -12.52 5.87
C ASP A 203 -29.68 -11.80 4.70
N TRP A 204 -29.66 -10.46 4.72
CA TRP A 204 -28.91 -9.65 3.75
C TRP A 204 -27.40 -9.84 3.88
N ILE A 205 -26.88 -9.83 5.12
CA ILE A 205 -25.46 -10.12 5.42
C ILE A 205 -25.08 -11.50 4.86
N LEU A 206 -25.93 -12.50 5.10
CA LEU A 206 -25.71 -13.86 4.62
C LEU A 206 -25.68 -13.93 3.08
N ALA A 207 -26.55 -13.18 2.41
CA ALA A 207 -26.55 -13.07 0.95
C ALA A 207 -25.29 -12.37 0.42
N LEU A 208 -24.84 -11.28 1.07
CA LEU A 208 -23.60 -10.58 0.72
C LEU A 208 -22.39 -11.52 0.82
N GLU A 209 -22.20 -12.18 1.96
CA GLU A 209 -21.10 -13.14 2.16
C GLU A 209 -21.15 -14.25 1.09
N THR A 210 -22.35 -14.72 0.75
CA THR A 210 -22.55 -15.79 -0.25
C THR A 210 -22.17 -15.31 -1.65
N ALA A 211 -22.56 -14.10 -2.03
CA ALA A 211 -22.19 -13.48 -3.31
C ALA A 211 -20.66 -13.33 -3.42
N ILE A 212 -20.01 -12.81 -2.38
CA ILE A 212 -18.56 -12.60 -2.37
C ILE A 212 -17.82 -13.95 -2.42
N LYS A 213 -18.25 -14.96 -1.65
CA LYS A 213 -17.66 -16.30 -1.72
C LYS A 213 -17.85 -16.93 -3.11
N LEU A 214 -19.02 -16.76 -3.74
CA LEU A 214 -19.22 -17.21 -5.12
C LEU A 214 -18.25 -16.52 -6.07
N GLY A 215 -18.09 -15.20 -5.99
CA GLY A 215 -17.15 -14.47 -6.84
C GLY A 215 -15.70 -14.91 -6.67
N ILE A 216 -15.28 -15.22 -5.44
CA ILE A 216 -13.97 -15.81 -5.14
C ILE A 216 -13.85 -17.21 -5.77
N GLN A 217 -14.88 -18.04 -5.70
CA GLN A 217 -14.81 -19.45 -6.12
C GLN A 217 -15.15 -19.69 -7.61
N VAL A 218 -15.64 -18.68 -8.32
CA VAL A 218 -15.82 -18.71 -9.79
C VAL A 218 -14.46 -18.95 -10.48
N LEU A 219 -14.44 -19.72 -11.56
CA LEU A 219 -13.22 -20.04 -12.31
C LEU A 219 -12.58 -18.77 -12.91
N ASP A 220 -11.25 -18.74 -12.98
CA ASP A 220 -10.49 -17.61 -13.54
C ASP A 220 -10.87 -17.29 -15.00
N SER A 221 -11.32 -18.30 -15.76
CA SER A 221 -11.82 -18.14 -17.14
C SER A 221 -13.18 -17.43 -17.26
N GLU A 222 -13.88 -17.19 -16.16
CA GLU A 222 -15.25 -16.63 -16.14
C GLU A 222 -15.28 -15.20 -15.59
N SER A 223 -14.44 -14.33 -16.15
CA SER A 223 -14.29 -12.93 -15.71
C SER A 223 -15.59 -12.12 -15.78
N GLU A 224 -16.45 -12.37 -16.77
CA GLU A 224 -17.78 -11.73 -16.91
C GLU A 224 -18.69 -12.03 -15.71
N SER A 225 -18.64 -13.26 -15.22
CA SER A 225 -19.42 -13.72 -14.08
C SER A 225 -19.01 -13.04 -12.77
N ARG A 226 -17.71 -12.82 -12.58
CA ARG A 226 -17.19 -12.07 -11.44
C ARG A 226 -17.65 -10.61 -11.49
N ARG A 227 -17.61 -9.99 -12.67
CA ARG A 227 -18.11 -8.61 -12.87
C ARG A 227 -19.60 -8.49 -12.57
N GLU A 228 -20.40 -9.43 -13.06
CA GLU A 228 -21.85 -9.46 -12.80
C GLU A 228 -22.16 -9.53 -11.30
N ILE A 229 -21.47 -10.39 -10.56
CA ILE A 229 -21.62 -10.49 -9.10
C ILE A 229 -21.28 -9.16 -8.43
N LEU A 230 -20.13 -8.54 -8.79
CA LEU A 230 -19.71 -7.26 -8.23
C LEU A 230 -20.72 -6.16 -8.52
N ASP A 231 -21.16 -6.03 -9.77
CA ASP A 231 -22.08 -4.98 -10.19
C ASP A 231 -23.42 -5.09 -9.45
N ASN A 232 -23.95 -6.30 -9.27
CA ASN A 232 -25.18 -6.52 -8.53
C ASN A 232 -25.03 -6.24 -7.03
N VAL A 233 -23.92 -6.66 -6.41
CA VAL A 233 -23.63 -6.38 -5.00
C VAL A 233 -23.48 -4.87 -4.76
N LEU A 234 -22.77 -4.16 -5.64
CA LEU A 234 -22.57 -2.72 -5.52
C LEU A 234 -23.87 -1.96 -5.72
N LYS A 235 -24.65 -2.32 -6.75
CA LYS A 235 -25.98 -1.73 -6.99
C LYS A 235 -26.93 -1.94 -5.80
N SER A 236 -26.92 -3.14 -5.21
CA SER A 236 -27.69 -3.43 -3.99
C SER A 236 -27.21 -2.58 -2.82
N SER A 237 -25.90 -2.43 -2.65
CA SER A 237 -25.30 -1.61 -1.58
C SER A 237 -25.65 -0.13 -1.73
N ASP A 238 -25.58 0.42 -2.94
CA ASP A 238 -26.03 1.79 -3.27
C ASP A 238 -27.52 1.98 -2.95
N THR A 239 -28.35 0.99 -3.31
CA THR A 239 -29.79 1.01 -3.01
C THR A 239 -30.01 1.05 -1.50
N LEU A 240 -29.28 0.24 -0.73
CA LEU A 240 -29.37 0.16 0.72
C LEU A 240 -28.98 1.50 1.39
N VAL A 241 -27.93 2.17 0.88
CA VAL A 241 -27.55 3.52 1.33
C VAL A 241 -28.62 4.56 0.97
N SER A 242 -29.17 4.52 -0.25
CA SER A 242 -30.25 5.43 -0.67
C SER A 242 -31.55 5.26 0.13
N MET A 243 -31.77 4.08 0.70
CA MET A 243 -32.87 3.80 1.63
C MET A 243 -32.58 4.28 3.07
N GLY A 244 -31.42 4.89 3.32
CA GLY A 244 -31.00 5.37 4.64
C GLY A 244 -30.48 4.28 5.58
N MET A 245 -30.19 3.08 5.07
CA MET A 245 -29.75 1.92 5.85
C MET A 245 -28.21 1.78 5.90
N GLU A 246 -27.47 2.88 5.83
CA GLU A 246 -26.00 2.88 5.79
C GLU A 246 -25.37 2.11 6.97
N GLN A 247 -26.01 2.12 8.15
CA GLN A 247 -25.55 1.37 9.31
C GLN A 247 -25.62 -0.16 9.08
N SER A 248 -26.68 -0.67 8.46
CA SER A 248 -26.80 -2.10 8.14
C SER A 248 -25.73 -2.52 7.12
N LEU A 249 -25.40 -1.68 6.13
CA LEU A 249 -24.27 -1.92 5.22
C LEU A 249 -22.94 -1.95 5.98
N GLN A 250 -22.74 -1.02 6.91
CA GLN A 250 -21.54 -0.97 7.74
C GLN A 250 -21.37 -2.25 8.56
N GLU A 251 -22.43 -2.72 9.22
CA GLU A 251 -22.45 -3.96 9.99
C GLU A 251 -22.17 -5.17 9.09
N ALA A 252 -22.75 -5.21 7.89
CA ALA A 252 -22.49 -6.24 6.91
C ALA A 252 -21.03 -6.30 6.46
N LEU A 253 -20.39 -5.15 6.23
CA LEU A 253 -18.97 -5.10 5.89
C LEU A 253 -18.08 -5.54 7.05
N GLN A 254 -18.45 -5.26 8.30
CA GLN A 254 -17.73 -5.78 9.46
C GLN A 254 -17.83 -7.30 9.59
N HIS A 255 -18.99 -7.86 9.27
CA HIS A 255 -19.19 -9.31 9.17
C HIS A 255 -18.33 -9.90 8.04
N LEU A 256 -18.36 -9.27 6.87
CA LEU A 256 -17.58 -9.68 5.71
C LEU A 256 -16.07 -9.67 5.99
N VAL A 257 -15.55 -8.67 6.71
CA VAL A 257 -14.13 -8.64 7.14
C VAL A 257 -13.76 -9.90 7.95
N LYS A 258 -14.60 -10.28 8.93
CA LYS A 258 -14.36 -11.48 9.75
C LYS A 258 -14.46 -12.76 8.91
N PHE A 259 -15.44 -12.81 8.00
CA PHE A 259 -15.62 -13.93 7.08
C PHE A 259 -14.41 -14.09 6.16
N LEU A 260 -13.97 -13.02 5.48
CA LEU A 260 -12.84 -13.04 4.56
C LEU A 260 -11.54 -13.41 5.27
N ALA A 261 -11.29 -12.91 6.48
CA ALA A 261 -10.10 -13.28 7.26
C ALA A 261 -10.07 -14.78 7.59
N LYS A 262 -11.22 -15.35 7.98
CA LYS A 262 -11.36 -16.79 8.22
C LYS A 262 -11.14 -17.58 6.92
N GLU A 263 -11.79 -17.16 5.83
CA GLU A 263 -11.71 -17.82 4.53
C GLU A 263 -10.27 -17.81 3.99
N ALA A 264 -9.60 -16.66 4.02
CA ALA A 264 -8.20 -16.47 3.65
C ALA A 264 -7.24 -17.38 4.42
N SER A 265 -7.48 -17.57 5.73
CA SER A 265 -6.64 -18.46 6.54
C SER A 265 -6.78 -19.94 6.18
N LEU A 266 -7.94 -20.33 5.63
CA LEU A 266 -8.25 -21.71 5.24
C LEU A 266 -7.94 -21.99 3.76
N CYS A 267 -8.02 -20.95 2.92
CA CYS A 267 -7.99 -21.03 1.47
C CYS A 267 -6.79 -20.21 0.95
N LYS A 268 -5.81 -20.86 0.33
CA LYS A 268 -4.71 -20.15 -0.35
C LYS A 268 -5.24 -19.50 -1.64
N TRP A 269 -5.60 -18.22 -1.58
CA TRP A 269 -6.18 -17.52 -2.72
C TRP A 269 -5.19 -17.35 -3.89
N SER A 270 -5.69 -17.48 -5.12
CA SER A 270 -4.94 -17.15 -6.34
C SER A 270 -4.84 -15.63 -6.53
N LYS A 271 -3.96 -15.20 -7.43
CA LYS A 271 -3.83 -13.78 -7.82
C LYS A 271 -5.18 -13.18 -8.24
N ASP A 272 -5.96 -13.91 -9.03
CA ASP A 272 -7.24 -13.44 -9.56
C ASP A 272 -8.32 -13.35 -8.48
N GLN A 273 -8.30 -14.26 -7.49
CA GLN A 273 -9.17 -14.22 -6.33
C GLN A 273 -8.86 -13.00 -5.44
N CYS A 274 -7.57 -12.73 -5.19
CA CYS A 274 -7.16 -11.52 -4.49
C CYS A 274 -7.55 -10.26 -5.27
N GLY A 275 -7.38 -10.27 -6.60
CA GLY A 275 -7.80 -9.17 -7.48
C GLY A 275 -9.30 -8.90 -7.43
N PHE A 276 -10.14 -9.94 -7.42
CA PHE A 276 -11.59 -9.79 -7.25
C PHE A 276 -11.97 -9.12 -5.92
N VAL A 277 -11.34 -9.52 -4.82
CA VAL A 277 -11.62 -8.93 -3.49
C VAL A 277 -11.07 -7.49 -3.41
N ALA A 278 -9.92 -7.22 -4.05
CA ALA A 278 -9.37 -5.87 -4.16
C ALA A 278 -10.30 -4.93 -4.94
N GLU A 279 -10.83 -5.39 -6.07
CA GLU A 279 -11.81 -4.67 -6.89
C GLU A 279 -13.10 -4.37 -6.11
N PHE A 280 -13.62 -5.37 -5.41
CA PHE A 280 -14.76 -5.18 -4.50
C PHE A 280 -14.47 -4.09 -3.47
N ALA A 281 -13.34 -4.20 -2.77
CA ALA A 281 -12.93 -3.24 -1.74
C ALA A 281 -12.72 -1.82 -2.32
N PHE A 282 -12.24 -1.71 -3.55
CA PHE A 282 -12.10 -0.44 -4.25
C PHE A 282 -13.44 0.19 -4.56
N ARG A 283 -14.34 -0.54 -5.22
CA ARG A 283 -15.62 0.00 -5.67
C ARG A 283 -16.58 0.28 -4.50
N ILE A 284 -16.62 -0.60 -3.49
CA ILE A 284 -17.51 -0.41 -2.34
C ILE A 284 -17.10 0.81 -1.49
N ALA A 285 -15.82 1.21 -1.49
CA ALA A 285 -15.39 2.43 -0.80
C ALA A 285 -16.04 3.71 -1.33
N GLY A 286 -16.55 3.71 -2.56
CA GLY A 286 -17.27 4.83 -3.15
C GLY A 286 -18.76 4.92 -2.76
N VAL A 287 -19.32 3.89 -2.12
CA VAL A 287 -20.77 3.75 -1.88
C VAL A 287 -21.23 4.43 -0.57
N GLY A 288 -20.34 4.74 0.37
CA GLY A 288 -20.75 5.33 1.67
C GLY A 288 -19.71 6.19 2.39
N GLY A 289 -20.01 6.53 3.64
CA GLY A 289 -19.31 7.52 4.46
C GLY A 289 -18.00 7.06 5.11
N THR A 290 -17.45 7.88 6.00
CA THR A 290 -16.08 7.71 6.55
C THR A 290 -15.84 6.41 7.32
N LYS A 291 -16.84 5.86 8.01
CA LYS A 291 -16.72 4.58 8.75
C LYS A 291 -16.62 3.35 7.83
N MET A 292 -17.23 3.41 6.65
CA MET A 292 -17.11 2.37 5.62
C MET A 292 -15.66 2.20 5.15
N LYS A 293 -14.94 3.33 5.04
CA LYS A 293 -13.51 3.35 4.68
C LYS A 293 -12.65 2.55 5.65
N GLU A 294 -13.03 2.42 6.91
CA GLU A 294 -12.27 1.61 7.89
C GLU A 294 -12.42 0.11 7.63
N SER A 295 -13.63 -0.39 7.36
CA SER A 295 -13.85 -1.79 6.99
C SER A 295 -13.13 -2.12 5.68
N VAL A 296 -13.18 -1.23 4.68
CA VAL A 296 -12.44 -1.38 3.42
C VAL A 296 -10.94 -1.43 3.66
N LYS A 297 -10.39 -0.55 4.51
CA LYS A 297 -8.98 -0.57 4.89
C LYS A 297 -8.57 -1.90 5.53
N LYS A 298 -9.42 -2.51 6.36
CA LYS A 298 -9.16 -3.84 6.93
C LYS A 298 -9.12 -4.94 5.87
N ILE A 299 -10.03 -4.91 4.89
CA ILE A 299 -10.01 -5.84 3.76
C ILE A 299 -8.71 -5.68 2.95
N ARG A 300 -8.34 -4.43 2.60
CA ARG A 300 -7.10 -4.14 1.86
C ARG A 300 -5.84 -4.54 2.64
N GLY A 301 -5.78 -4.25 3.94
CA GLY A 301 -4.66 -4.63 4.80
C GLY A 301 -4.45 -6.14 4.83
N MET A 302 -5.54 -6.91 4.94
CA MET A 302 -5.47 -8.38 4.84
C MET A 302 -4.93 -8.84 3.48
N LEU A 303 -5.33 -8.22 2.37
CA LEU A 303 -4.81 -8.57 1.04
C LEU A 303 -3.31 -8.28 0.91
N THR A 304 -2.81 -7.18 1.49
CA THR A 304 -1.38 -6.85 1.45
C THR A 304 -0.48 -7.82 2.20
N GLU A 305 -1.04 -8.59 3.15
CA GLU A 305 -0.32 -9.65 3.86
C GLU A 305 -0.27 -10.98 3.08
N MET A 306 -0.98 -11.09 1.95
CA MET A 306 -1.03 -12.33 1.16
C MET A 306 0.12 -12.42 0.15
N GLU A 307 0.82 -13.55 0.15
CA GLU A 307 1.95 -13.82 -0.76
C GLU A 307 1.57 -13.73 -2.24
N ASN A 308 0.35 -14.13 -2.62
CA ASN A 308 -0.10 -14.17 -4.01
C ASN A 308 -0.74 -12.85 -4.48
N TYR A 309 -0.88 -11.85 -3.60
CA TYR A 309 -1.48 -10.57 -3.98
C TYR A 309 -0.47 -9.70 -4.71
N VAL A 310 -0.82 -9.32 -5.94
CA VAL A 310 -0.10 -8.30 -6.70
C VAL A 310 -1.01 -7.09 -6.80
N PRO A 311 -0.65 -5.95 -6.18
CA PRO A 311 -1.46 -4.74 -6.26
C PRO A 311 -1.65 -4.31 -7.71
N ASP A 312 -2.89 -4.07 -8.10
CA ASP A 312 -3.20 -3.37 -9.34
C ASP A 312 -3.12 -1.86 -9.09
N PRO A 313 -2.21 -1.13 -9.75
CA PRO A 313 -2.06 0.32 -9.58
C PRO A 313 -3.37 1.10 -9.80
N SER A 314 -4.27 0.60 -10.66
CA SER A 314 -5.55 1.25 -10.94
C SER A 314 -6.53 1.24 -9.77
N LEU A 315 -6.30 0.36 -8.78
CA LEU A 315 -7.16 0.16 -7.61
C LEU A 315 -6.57 0.79 -6.34
N LEU A 316 -5.44 1.49 -6.44
CA LEU A 316 -4.81 2.18 -5.32
C LEU A 316 -5.33 3.60 -5.18
N GLU A 317 -5.47 4.07 -3.94
CA GLU A 317 -5.66 5.49 -3.69
C GLU A 317 -4.34 6.23 -3.98
N ASN A 318 -4.45 7.52 -4.27
CA ASN A 318 -3.32 8.37 -4.64
C ASN A 318 -2.09 8.23 -3.72
N GLN A 319 -2.25 8.23 -2.39
CA GLN A 319 -1.12 8.10 -1.47
C GLN A 319 -0.51 6.70 -1.46
N ASP A 320 -1.35 5.67 -1.61
CA ASP A 320 -0.91 4.27 -1.67
C ASP A 320 -0.18 3.98 -2.99
N LEU A 321 -0.60 4.64 -4.08
CA LEU A 321 0.06 4.57 -5.39
C LEU A 321 1.46 5.17 -5.34
N ASP A 322 1.63 6.36 -4.76
CA ASP A 322 2.96 6.99 -4.63
C ASP A 322 3.91 6.10 -3.83
N ARG A 323 3.41 5.53 -2.72
CA ARG A 323 4.20 4.63 -1.87
C ARG A 323 4.55 3.33 -2.60
N TYR A 324 3.60 2.77 -3.36
CA TYR A 324 3.82 1.57 -4.16
C TYR A 324 4.86 1.81 -5.26
N LEU A 325 4.75 2.91 -6.00
CA LEU A 325 5.72 3.32 -7.02
C LEU A 325 7.10 3.51 -6.41
N TYR A 326 7.18 4.25 -5.30
CA TYR A 326 8.43 4.48 -4.58
C TYR A 326 9.10 3.16 -4.14
N ASN A 327 8.31 2.24 -3.57
CA ASN A 327 8.81 0.92 -3.15
C ASN A 327 9.27 0.05 -4.33
N ASN A 328 8.57 0.09 -5.46
CA ASN A 328 9.01 -0.65 -6.65
C ASN A 328 10.34 -0.12 -7.19
N LEU A 329 10.57 1.19 -7.09
CA LEU A 329 11.84 1.81 -7.48
C LEU A 329 12.98 1.52 -6.48
N MET A 330 12.70 1.04 -5.26
CA MET A 330 13.75 0.65 -4.30
C MET A 330 14.63 -0.50 -4.80
N GLN A 331 14.12 -1.34 -5.69
CA GLN A 331 14.85 -2.50 -6.23
C GLN A 331 15.57 -2.20 -7.56
N LYS A 332 15.49 -0.95 -8.03
CA LYS A 332 16.06 -0.53 -9.32
C LYS A 332 17.38 0.20 -9.12
N SER A 333 18.25 0.13 -10.13
CA SER A 333 19.48 0.91 -10.19
C SER A 333 19.18 2.41 -10.40
N ALA A 334 20.13 3.28 -10.06
CA ALA A 334 20.00 4.72 -10.29
C ALA A 334 19.71 5.02 -11.77
N LEU A 335 20.37 4.29 -12.68
CA LEU A 335 20.17 4.41 -14.12
C LEU A 335 18.74 4.02 -14.54
N GLU A 336 18.23 2.90 -14.03
CA GLU A 336 16.87 2.45 -14.33
C GLU A 336 15.81 3.42 -13.79
N ILE A 337 16.05 4.04 -12.64
CA ILE A 337 15.16 5.07 -12.07
C ILE A 337 15.17 6.32 -12.96
N LEU A 338 16.33 6.78 -13.41
CA LEU A 338 16.44 7.94 -14.31
C LEU A 338 15.79 7.68 -15.67
N GLN A 339 15.97 6.47 -16.22
CA GLN A 339 15.28 6.05 -17.45
C GLN A 339 13.75 6.06 -17.28
N ALA A 340 13.25 5.57 -16.14
CA ALA A 340 11.83 5.65 -15.82
C ALA A 340 11.37 7.11 -15.75
N PHE A 341 12.13 8.00 -15.10
CA PHE A 341 11.82 9.44 -15.05
C PHE A 341 11.74 10.11 -16.44
N SER A 342 12.64 9.71 -17.35
CA SER A 342 12.71 10.25 -18.72
C SER A 342 11.65 9.70 -19.68
N ALA A 343 10.87 8.70 -19.27
CA ALA A 343 9.86 8.09 -20.13
C ALA A 343 8.71 9.05 -20.43
N THR A 344 8.48 9.35 -21.71
CA THR A 344 7.49 10.34 -22.18
C THR A 344 6.03 9.97 -21.91
N GLU A 345 5.76 8.71 -21.51
CA GLU A 345 4.42 8.19 -21.27
C GLU A 345 3.92 8.38 -19.82
N LEU A 346 4.78 8.85 -18.92
CA LEU A 346 4.45 9.00 -17.50
C LEU A 346 3.89 10.40 -17.19
N ASP A 347 2.88 10.44 -16.32
CA ASP A 347 2.34 11.70 -15.79
C ASP A 347 3.34 12.40 -14.85
N ASP A 348 3.19 13.72 -14.70
CA ASP A 348 4.10 14.56 -13.91
C ASP A 348 4.31 14.07 -12.47
N ARG A 349 3.28 13.47 -11.85
CA ARG A 349 3.36 13.00 -10.47
C ARG A 349 4.19 11.72 -10.36
N THR A 350 3.99 10.77 -11.27
CA THR A 350 4.82 9.56 -11.33
C THR A 350 6.29 9.93 -11.57
N ARG A 351 6.55 10.92 -12.44
CA ARG A 351 7.89 11.46 -12.68
C ARG A 351 8.48 12.12 -11.42
N GLU A 352 7.69 12.89 -10.69
CA GLU A 352 8.10 13.50 -9.41
C GLU A 352 8.51 12.44 -8.36
N VAL A 353 7.75 11.33 -8.24
CA VAL A 353 8.11 10.22 -7.35
C VAL A 353 9.42 9.54 -7.78
N ALA A 354 9.62 9.34 -9.08
CA ALA A 354 10.84 8.73 -9.61
C ALA A 354 12.09 9.59 -9.34
N ILE A 355 12.03 10.89 -9.62
CA ILE A 355 13.17 11.78 -9.41
C ILE A 355 13.48 12.00 -7.93
N ARG A 356 12.45 12.02 -7.04
CA ARG A 356 12.67 12.02 -5.58
C ARG A 356 13.40 10.77 -5.12
N ARG A 357 13.00 9.60 -5.60
CA ARG A 357 13.69 8.36 -5.23
C ARG A 357 15.15 8.37 -5.67
N LEU A 358 15.42 8.87 -6.87
CA LEU A 358 16.79 9.01 -7.38
C LEU A 358 17.60 10.00 -6.54
N HIS A 359 17.01 11.15 -6.18
CA HIS A 359 17.61 12.10 -5.26
C HIS A 359 17.99 11.44 -3.92
N ASP A 360 17.06 10.71 -3.30
CA ASP A 360 17.30 10.08 -2.00
C ASP A 360 18.42 9.03 -2.10
N LEU A 361 18.45 8.24 -3.17
CA LEU A 361 19.51 7.26 -3.43
C LEU A 361 20.90 7.93 -3.56
N LEU A 362 20.98 9.03 -4.31
CA LEU A 362 22.23 9.78 -4.49
C LEU A 362 22.64 10.55 -3.23
N CYS A 363 21.68 11.04 -2.44
CA CYS A 363 21.94 11.68 -1.16
C CYS A 363 22.52 10.69 -0.15
N ASP A 364 21.99 9.47 -0.10
CA ASP A 364 22.55 8.39 0.72
C ASP A 364 24.00 8.07 0.30
N HIS A 365 24.28 8.02 -1.00
CA HIS A 365 25.65 7.84 -1.53
C HIS A 365 26.59 8.98 -1.11
N THR A 366 26.25 10.24 -1.42
CA THR A 366 27.11 11.40 -1.10
C THR A 366 27.31 11.59 0.41
N SER A 367 26.37 11.13 1.26
CA SER A 367 26.49 11.17 2.72
C SER A 367 27.25 9.99 3.33
N GLY A 368 27.71 9.03 2.50
CA GLY A 368 28.43 7.83 2.93
C GLY A 368 27.54 6.73 3.53
N ASN A 369 26.21 6.85 3.38
CA ASN A 369 25.23 5.86 3.84
C ASN A 369 24.83 4.85 2.74
N GLY A 370 25.36 4.99 1.53
CA GLY A 370 25.19 4.08 0.40
C GLY A 370 26.44 4.05 -0.47
N GLU A 371 26.50 3.07 -1.38
CA GLU A 371 27.58 2.92 -2.35
C GLU A 371 26.98 2.74 -3.76
N LEU A 372 27.29 3.67 -4.65
CA LEU A 372 27.05 3.60 -6.08
C LEU A 372 28.39 3.46 -6.81
N ASP A 373 28.41 2.60 -7.83
CA ASP A 373 29.60 2.42 -8.65
C ASP A 373 29.89 3.68 -9.48
N VAL A 374 31.17 4.00 -9.69
CA VAL A 374 31.61 5.13 -10.53
C VAL A 374 31.00 5.05 -11.93
N ALA A 375 30.99 3.85 -12.52
CA ALA A 375 30.38 3.61 -13.83
C ALA A 375 28.88 3.91 -13.84
N GLU A 376 28.17 3.69 -12.73
CA GLU A 376 26.75 4.01 -12.64
C GLU A 376 26.52 5.51 -12.66
N ILE A 377 27.32 6.28 -11.91
CA ILE A 377 27.31 7.75 -11.89
C ILE A 377 27.63 8.32 -13.28
N GLU A 378 28.64 7.78 -13.96
CA GLU A 378 28.99 8.17 -15.34
C GLU A 378 27.83 7.93 -16.32
N ASN A 379 27.11 6.83 -16.18
CA ASN A 379 25.96 6.52 -17.04
C ASN A 379 24.75 7.45 -16.81
N LEU A 380 24.64 8.10 -15.64
CA LEU A 380 23.58 9.09 -15.39
C LEU A 380 23.80 10.39 -16.17
N GLN A 381 25.06 10.78 -16.36
CA GLN A 381 25.44 12.08 -16.91
C GLN A 381 24.72 12.45 -18.23
N PRO A 382 24.75 11.63 -19.30
CA PRO A 382 24.11 12.01 -20.57
C PRO A 382 22.58 12.10 -20.47
N LEU A 383 21.96 11.25 -19.65
CA LEU A 383 20.51 11.27 -19.44
C LEU A 383 20.08 12.49 -18.63
N LEU A 384 20.87 12.91 -17.65
CA LEU A 384 20.60 14.14 -16.90
C LEU A 384 20.64 15.37 -17.79
N ILE A 385 21.61 15.47 -18.70
CA ILE A 385 21.67 16.58 -19.66
C ILE A 385 20.43 16.58 -20.56
N THR A 386 20.01 15.41 -21.03
CA THR A 386 18.77 15.27 -21.82
C THR A 386 17.54 15.73 -21.04
N CYS A 387 17.44 15.35 -19.76
CA CYS A 387 16.34 15.76 -18.88
C CYS A 387 16.34 17.28 -18.61
N LEU A 388 17.52 17.89 -18.44
CA LEU A 388 17.66 19.33 -18.23
C LEU A 388 17.24 20.17 -19.43
N GLN A 389 17.37 19.62 -20.64
CA GLN A 389 16.97 20.24 -21.91
C GLN A 389 15.47 20.10 -22.20
N GLU A 390 14.73 19.31 -21.43
CA GLU A 390 13.30 19.09 -21.65
C GLU A 390 12.47 20.37 -21.45
N ALA A 391 11.63 20.68 -22.44
CA ALA A 391 10.71 21.80 -22.38
C ALA A 391 9.43 21.44 -21.62
N GLY A 392 8.93 22.34 -20.77
CA GLY A 392 7.64 22.18 -20.09
C GLY A 392 7.67 21.41 -18.76
N MET A 393 8.85 21.03 -18.25
CA MET A 393 8.97 20.37 -16.94
C MET A 393 8.41 21.26 -15.79
N PRO A 394 7.61 20.70 -14.87
CA PRO A 394 7.14 21.42 -13.68
C PRO A 394 8.28 21.92 -12.79
N GLU A 395 8.12 23.10 -12.18
CA GLU A 395 9.17 23.74 -11.37
C GLU A 395 9.64 22.86 -10.19
N ASN A 396 8.70 22.23 -9.47
CA ASN A 396 9.04 21.32 -8.36
C ASN A 396 9.90 20.13 -8.81
N THR A 397 9.54 19.53 -9.95
CA THR A 397 10.28 18.40 -10.53
C THR A 397 11.67 18.85 -10.97
N PHE A 398 11.77 20.03 -11.59
CA PHE A 398 13.05 20.61 -12.01
C PHE A 398 13.96 20.93 -10.81
N THR A 399 13.40 21.44 -9.71
CA THR A 399 14.15 21.67 -8.46
C THR A 399 14.76 20.38 -7.92
N ILE A 400 14.02 19.28 -7.92
CA ILE A 400 14.54 17.98 -7.45
C ILE A 400 15.59 17.44 -8.43
N LEU A 401 15.37 17.59 -9.75
CA LEU A 401 16.37 17.25 -10.76
C LEU A 401 17.68 18.02 -10.59
N ALA A 402 17.61 19.31 -10.21
CA ALA A 402 18.81 20.10 -9.92
C ALA A 402 19.59 19.57 -8.71
N GLN A 403 18.91 19.05 -7.69
CA GLN A 403 19.55 18.39 -6.54
C GLN A 403 20.20 17.06 -6.96
N VAL A 404 19.56 16.29 -7.83
CA VAL A 404 20.16 15.09 -8.44
C VAL A 404 21.44 15.45 -9.20
N VAL A 405 21.40 16.50 -10.02
CA VAL A 405 22.58 17.00 -10.75
C VAL A 405 23.70 17.42 -9.80
N TYR A 406 23.37 18.07 -8.68
CA TYR A 406 24.35 18.41 -7.65
C TYR A 406 25.07 17.16 -7.13
N HIS A 407 24.34 16.12 -6.72
CA HIS A 407 24.96 14.90 -6.19
C HIS A 407 25.86 14.20 -7.21
N VAL A 408 25.40 14.04 -8.45
CA VAL A 408 26.24 13.47 -9.52
C VAL A 408 27.46 14.35 -9.76
N ALA A 409 27.32 15.67 -9.71
CA ALA A 409 28.44 16.59 -9.91
C ALA A 409 29.45 16.55 -8.77
N VAL A 410 29.02 16.35 -7.51
CA VAL A 410 29.93 16.15 -6.36
C VAL A 410 30.85 14.97 -6.64
N GLU A 411 30.27 13.83 -7.04
CA GLU A 411 31.03 12.61 -7.32
C GLU A 411 31.95 12.77 -8.53
N THR A 412 31.41 13.25 -9.66
CA THR A 412 32.17 13.43 -10.90
C THR A 412 33.32 14.43 -10.73
N PHE A 413 33.12 15.52 -9.99
CA PHE A 413 34.16 16.52 -9.81
C PHE A 413 35.20 16.14 -8.77
N SER A 414 34.82 15.38 -7.73
CA SER A 414 35.74 14.95 -6.68
C SER A 414 36.58 13.74 -7.07
N PHE A 415 36.00 12.79 -7.82
CA PHE A 415 36.64 11.49 -8.09
C PHE A 415 36.76 11.15 -9.59
N GLY A 416 35.99 11.79 -10.46
CA GLY A 416 35.99 11.52 -11.90
C GLY A 416 37.17 12.14 -12.65
N GLU A 417 37.67 11.40 -13.64
CA GLU A 417 38.64 11.88 -14.64
C GLU A 417 38.00 12.88 -15.62
N ASP A 418 36.70 12.75 -15.90
CA ASP A 418 35.92 13.65 -16.75
C ASP A 418 35.37 14.85 -15.94
N PRO A 419 35.63 16.11 -16.35
CA PRO A 419 35.05 17.32 -15.75
C PRO A 419 33.58 17.57 -16.15
N TRP A 420 32.86 16.59 -16.70
CA TRP A 420 31.47 16.64 -17.15
C TRP A 420 31.20 17.81 -18.10
N PHE A 421 31.89 17.81 -19.24
CA PHE A 421 31.85 18.91 -20.22
C PHE A 421 30.44 19.33 -20.62
N ASP A 422 29.54 18.37 -20.82
CA ASP A 422 28.17 18.63 -21.27
C ASP A 422 27.37 19.48 -20.26
N LEU A 423 27.64 19.35 -18.95
CA LEU A 423 26.98 20.17 -17.93
C LEU A 423 27.44 21.63 -18.04
N TRP A 424 28.72 21.86 -18.27
CA TRP A 424 29.25 23.21 -18.45
C TRP A 424 28.77 23.84 -19.76
N ASP A 425 28.67 23.07 -20.83
CA ASP A 425 28.11 23.54 -22.09
C ASP A 425 26.60 23.85 -21.96
N TYR A 426 25.83 23.04 -21.21
CA TYR A 426 24.44 23.35 -20.86
C TYR A 426 24.32 24.70 -20.11
N ILE A 427 25.17 24.92 -19.10
CA ILE A 427 25.18 26.18 -18.34
C ILE A 427 25.62 27.35 -19.23
N ALA A 428 26.58 27.14 -20.13
CA ALA A 428 27.07 28.15 -21.05
C ALA A 428 25.98 28.58 -22.06
N ASP A 429 25.09 27.68 -22.46
CA ASP A 429 23.92 27.97 -23.32
C ASP A 429 22.76 28.67 -22.58
N CYS A 430 23.09 29.44 -21.54
CA CYS A 430 22.16 30.24 -20.73
C CYS A 430 21.31 31.25 -21.52
N LYS A 431 21.61 31.52 -22.80
CA LYS A 431 20.79 32.37 -23.65
C LYS A 431 19.46 31.72 -24.01
N GLY A 432 19.43 30.40 -24.17
CA GLY A 432 18.21 29.65 -24.47
C GLY A 432 17.23 29.64 -23.29
N ASP A 433 17.74 29.38 -22.08
CA ASP A 433 16.94 29.36 -20.85
C ASP A 433 17.75 29.83 -19.63
N PHE A 434 17.85 31.15 -19.47
CA PHE A 434 18.63 31.77 -18.40
C PHE A 434 18.24 31.28 -17.00
N LYS A 435 16.94 31.06 -16.75
CA LYS A 435 16.47 30.72 -15.40
C LYS A 435 16.98 29.34 -15.00
N LYS A 436 16.81 28.34 -15.88
CA LYS A 436 17.28 26.97 -15.62
C LYS A 436 18.79 26.90 -15.51
N ALA A 437 19.52 27.49 -16.46
CA ALA A 437 20.98 27.46 -16.47
C ALA A 437 21.59 28.08 -15.22
N VAL A 438 21.09 29.26 -14.81
CA VAL A 438 21.57 29.95 -13.62
C VAL A 438 21.15 29.23 -12.34
N TYR A 439 19.96 28.63 -12.30
CA TYR A 439 19.53 27.83 -11.15
C TYR A 439 20.43 26.61 -10.95
N ILE A 440 20.71 25.84 -12.00
CA ILE A 440 21.64 24.71 -11.94
C ILE A 440 23.02 25.18 -11.47
N PHE A 441 23.53 26.28 -12.03
CA PHE A 441 24.81 26.85 -11.59
C PHE A 441 24.83 27.24 -10.10
N GLN A 442 23.71 27.76 -9.56
CA GLN A 442 23.59 28.09 -8.14
C GLN A 442 23.58 26.85 -7.24
N CYS A 443 22.99 25.74 -7.71
CA CYS A 443 22.96 24.47 -6.98
C CYS A 443 24.34 23.83 -6.85
N LEU A 444 25.30 24.15 -7.73
CA LEU A 444 26.68 23.63 -7.66
C LEU A 444 27.48 24.32 -6.54
N THR A 445 27.22 23.91 -5.30
CA THR A 445 27.77 24.52 -4.07
C THR A 445 29.08 23.90 -3.61
N MET A 446 29.49 22.74 -4.14
CA MET A 446 30.73 22.03 -3.80
C MET A 446 32.00 22.79 -4.23
N PRO A 447 33.17 22.58 -3.60
CA PRO A 447 34.44 23.13 -4.11
C PRO A 447 34.82 22.51 -5.48
N PHE A 448 35.53 23.28 -6.31
CA PHE A 448 36.14 22.78 -7.54
C PHE A 448 37.66 22.68 -7.36
N GLY A 449 38.27 21.61 -7.88
CA GLY A 449 39.73 21.51 -7.96
C GLY A 449 40.34 22.60 -8.83
N ASP A 450 41.55 23.04 -8.49
CA ASP A 450 42.28 24.09 -9.23
C ASP A 450 42.52 23.70 -10.70
N ASP A 451 42.61 22.40 -10.99
CA ASP A 451 42.75 21.80 -12.33
C ASP A 451 41.48 21.87 -13.18
N LYS A 452 40.30 21.98 -12.56
CA LYS A 452 38.99 22.05 -13.24
C LYS A 452 38.49 23.50 -13.41
N GLN A 453 39.28 24.50 -13.03
CA GLN A 453 38.90 25.91 -13.04
C GLN A 453 38.67 26.48 -14.46
N GLU A 454 39.33 25.94 -15.48
CA GLU A 454 39.19 26.39 -16.87
C GLU A 454 37.76 26.21 -17.42
N PHE A 455 37.10 25.10 -17.07
CA PHE A 455 35.75 24.77 -17.53
C PHE A 455 34.70 25.68 -16.91
N LEU A 456 34.82 25.90 -15.60
CA LEU A 456 34.04 26.89 -14.87
C LEU A 456 34.17 28.27 -15.53
N ILE A 457 35.41 28.70 -15.83
CA ILE A 457 35.67 29.99 -16.47
C ILE A 457 34.94 30.11 -17.81
N ARG A 458 34.94 29.06 -18.64
CA ARG A 458 34.23 29.06 -19.92
C ARG A 458 32.72 29.27 -19.74
N ALA A 459 32.09 28.55 -18.82
CA ALA A 459 30.65 28.71 -18.56
C ALA A 459 30.33 30.10 -17.97
N VAL A 460 31.13 30.55 -17.00
CA VAL A 460 30.95 31.85 -16.34
C VAL A 460 31.12 33.01 -17.31
N ASN A 461 32.01 32.93 -18.30
CA ASN A 461 32.17 33.93 -19.35
C ASN A 461 30.91 34.14 -20.20
N HIS A 462 30.09 33.10 -20.37
CA HIS A 462 28.80 33.21 -21.07
C HIS A 462 27.68 33.71 -20.14
N LEU A 463 27.71 33.33 -18.86
CA LEU A 463 26.74 33.75 -17.85
C LEU A 463 26.86 35.22 -17.47
N ILE A 464 28.06 35.76 -17.31
CA ILE A 464 28.30 37.12 -16.78
C ILE A 464 27.57 38.20 -17.59
N PRO A 465 27.62 38.21 -18.94
CA PRO A 465 26.86 39.19 -19.73
C PRO A 465 25.34 39.10 -19.48
N GLU A 466 24.80 37.90 -19.39
CA GLU A 466 23.36 37.67 -19.17
C GLU A 466 22.93 38.01 -17.73
N ILE A 467 23.78 37.74 -16.74
CA ILE A 467 23.61 38.17 -15.35
C ILE A 467 23.64 39.70 -15.30
N SER A 468 24.68 40.31 -15.89
CA SER A 468 24.86 41.77 -15.90
C SER A 468 23.68 42.51 -16.52
N SER A 469 23.11 42.00 -17.60
CA SER A 469 21.96 42.62 -18.26
C SER A 469 20.68 42.52 -17.42
N ARG A 470 20.52 41.44 -16.63
CA ARG A 470 19.36 41.17 -15.77
C ARG A 470 19.48 41.72 -14.35
N LEU A 471 20.67 42.15 -13.94
CA LEU A 471 20.87 42.97 -12.73
C LEU A 471 20.30 44.38 -12.87
N ASN A 472 19.83 44.78 -14.04
CA ASN A 472 19.08 46.03 -14.18
C ASN A 472 17.74 45.93 -13.40
N PRO A 473 17.45 46.87 -12.47
CA PRO A 473 16.26 46.79 -11.63
C PRO A 473 14.95 46.72 -12.45
N PRO A 474 14.02 45.81 -12.11
CA PRO A 474 12.71 45.73 -12.76
C PRO A 474 11.87 46.98 -12.51
N ARG A 475 11.14 47.42 -13.55
CA ARG A 475 10.34 48.67 -13.51
C ARG A 475 9.01 48.51 -12.77
N GLU A 476 8.45 47.30 -12.72
CA GLU A 476 7.13 47.00 -12.12
C GLU A 476 7.19 45.73 -11.26
N LEU A 477 6.42 45.70 -10.16
CA LEU A 477 6.34 44.55 -9.24
C LEU A 477 5.53 43.37 -9.79
N LEU A 478 4.71 43.58 -10.83
CA LEU A 478 3.74 42.61 -11.36
C LEU A 478 4.32 41.61 -12.37
N VAL A 479 5.55 41.81 -12.81
CA VAL A 479 6.27 40.86 -13.67
C VAL A 479 6.99 39.84 -12.77
N ASP A 480 7.07 38.58 -13.19
CA ASP A 480 7.83 37.54 -12.50
C ASP A 480 9.30 37.97 -12.32
N ASN A 481 9.59 38.55 -11.15
CA ASN A 481 10.88 39.11 -10.79
C ASN A 481 11.92 38.03 -10.40
N SER A 482 11.59 36.73 -10.60
CA SER A 482 12.54 35.62 -10.45
C SER A 482 13.84 35.85 -11.22
N SER A 483 13.76 36.49 -12.39
CA SER A 483 14.94 36.73 -13.23
C SER A 483 15.97 37.65 -12.57
N TRP A 484 15.55 38.70 -11.87
CA TRP A 484 16.46 39.58 -11.13
C TRP A 484 17.06 38.88 -9.91
N VAL A 485 16.23 38.13 -9.16
CA VAL A 485 16.69 37.36 -8.00
C VAL A 485 17.76 36.34 -8.42
N LEU A 486 17.48 35.57 -9.48
CA LEU A 486 18.43 34.61 -10.05
C LEU A 486 19.69 35.29 -10.58
N ALA A 487 19.59 36.47 -11.21
CA ALA A 487 20.76 37.23 -11.62
C ALA A 487 21.59 37.71 -10.42
N PHE A 488 20.94 38.12 -9.32
CA PHE A 488 21.62 38.54 -8.09
C PHE A 488 22.37 37.37 -7.43
N THR A 489 21.70 36.24 -7.20
CA THR A 489 22.34 35.06 -6.59
C THR A 489 23.34 34.40 -7.53
N GLY A 490 23.05 34.36 -8.84
CA GLY A 490 23.98 33.88 -9.85
C GLY A 490 25.24 34.74 -9.97
N GLY A 491 25.08 36.07 -9.87
CA GLY A 491 26.21 37.00 -9.82
C GLY A 491 27.08 36.81 -8.59
N PHE A 492 26.47 36.53 -7.43
CA PHE A 492 27.20 36.13 -6.22
C PHE A 492 28.00 34.84 -6.45
N CYS A 493 27.35 33.77 -6.93
CA CYS A 493 27.99 32.49 -7.20
C CYS A 493 29.13 32.62 -8.22
N ALA A 494 28.96 33.41 -9.28
CA ALA A 494 30.03 33.63 -10.25
C ALA A 494 31.22 34.39 -9.62
N SER A 495 30.93 35.44 -8.85
CA SER A 495 31.95 36.30 -8.26
C SER A 495 32.77 35.59 -7.18
N ILE A 496 32.13 34.82 -6.31
CA ILE A 496 32.84 34.07 -5.26
C ILE A 496 33.75 33.00 -5.84
N ARG A 497 33.34 32.37 -6.95
CA ARG A 497 34.14 31.37 -7.66
C ARG A 497 35.33 31.97 -8.42
N LEU A 498 35.23 33.24 -8.82
CA LEU A 498 36.27 33.95 -9.56
C LEU A 498 37.20 34.80 -8.69
N VAL A 499 36.92 34.97 -7.39
CA VAL A 499 37.65 35.92 -6.52
C VAL A 499 39.16 35.68 -6.46
N ASN A 500 39.58 34.42 -6.59
CA ASN A 500 41.00 34.03 -6.58
C ASN A 500 41.65 34.00 -7.97
N VAL A 501 40.89 34.22 -9.04
CA VAL A 501 41.43 34.20 -10.40
C VAL A 501 41.95 35.60 -10.74
N ALA A 502 43.27 35.76 -10.75
CA ALA A 502 43.93 37.06 -10.88
C ALA A 502 43.47 37.89 -12.11
N SER A 503 43.19 37.22 -13.23
CA SER A 503 42.70 37.87 -14.46
C SER A 503 41.25 38.37 -14.38
N TYR A 504 40.46 37.90 -13.42
CA TYR A 504 39.02 38.21 -13.29
C TYR A 504 38.70 39.23 -12.20
N GLY A 505 39.69 39.74 -11.46
CA GLY A 505 39.44 40.72 -10.39
C GLY A 505 38.68 41.98 -10.85
N GLY A 506 38.89 42.41 -12.10
CA GLY A 506 38.14 43.52 -12.69
C GLY A 506 36.66 43.19 -12.94
N ILE A 507 36.38 41.98 -13.43
CA ILE A 507 35.04 41.48 -13.71
C ILE A 507 34.25 41.26 -12.41
N VAL A 508 34.87 40.64 -11.41
CA VAL A 508 34.29 40.45 -10.07
C VAL A 508 33.87 41.80 -9.49
N LYS A 509 34.73 42.81 -9.59
CA LYS A 509 34.42 44.17 -9.12
C LYS A 509 33.25 44.80 -9.90
N GLU A 510 33.18 44.60 -11.22
CA GLU A 510 32.07 45.11 -12.02
C GLU A 510 30.72 44.49 -11.62
N ILE A 511 30.69 43.17 -11.40
CA ILE A 511 29.49 42.46 -10.96
C ILE A 511 29.07 42.94 -9.57
N ASP A 512 30.02 43.05 -8.63
CA ASP A 512 29.82 43.61 -7.30
C ASP A 512 29.15 44.99 -7.34
N ASP A 513 29.74 45.89 -8.12
CA ASP A 513 29.28 47.27 -8.21
C ASP A 513 27.88 47.34 -8.85
N LYS A 514 27.60 46.47 -9.83
CA LYS A 514 26.25 46.31 -10.41
C LYS A 514 25.25 45.75 -9.40
N MET A 515 25.59 44.70 -8.66
CA MET A 515 24.71 44.11 -7.64
C MET A 515 24.35 45.13 -6.56
N VAL A 516 25.35 45.83 -6.01
CA VAL A 516 25.15 46.87 -4.99
C VAL A 516 24.36 48.05 -5.57
N GLY A 517 24.70 48.51 -6.78
CA GLY A 517 23.99 49.59 -7.46
C GLY A 517 22.52 49.25 -7.72
N SER A 518 22.25 48.00 -8.11
CA SER A 518 20.91 47.50 -8.37
C SER A 518 20.04 47.45 -7.11
N VAL A 519 20.58 46.90 -6.01
CA VAL A 519 19.90 46.92 -4.71
C VAL A 519 19.66 48.34 -4.24
N ARG A 520 20.65 49.23 -4.40
CA ARG A 520 20.51 50.65 -4.04
C ARG A 520 19.34 51.29 -4.76
N GLU A 521 19.22 51.07 -6.06
CA GLU A 521 18.10 51.59 -6.84
C GLU A 521 16.74 51.02 -6.38
N LEU A 522 16.68 49.71 -6.11
CA LEU A 522 15.45 49.06 -5.63
C LEU A 522 15.00 49.56 -4.25
N VAL A 523 15.95 49.83 -3.35
CA VAL A 523 15.70 50.30 -1.99
C VAL A 523 15.43 51.80 -1.96
N GLU A 524 16.33 52.62 -2.50
CA GLU A 524 16.29 54.07 -2.35
C GLU A 524 15.27 54.74 -3.28
N ARG A 525 15.04 54.19 -4.49
CA ARG A 525 14.21 54.85 -5.51
C ARG A 525 12.88 54.16 -5.81
N ARG A 526 12.83 52.83 -5.69
CA ARG A 526 11.67 52.03 -6.14
C ARG A 526 10.84 51.41 -5.02
N GLY A 527 11.33 51.42 -3.78
CA GLY A 527 10.62 50.88 -2.62
C GLY A 527 10.31 49.38 -2.68
N MET A 528 11.00 48.61 -3.55
CA MET A 528 10.73 47.19 -3.82
C MET A 528 11.48 46.23 -2.87
N GLU A 529 11.88 46.72 -1.70
CA GLU A 529 12.76 45.99 -0.78
C GLU A 529 12.14 44.73 -0.17
N VAL A 530 10.94 44.87 0.44
CA VAL A 530 10.35 43.84 1.33
C VAL A 530 10.00 42.55 0.59
N GLY A 531 9.67 42.65 -0.71
CA GLY A 531 9.32 41.51 -1.56
C GLY A 531 10.48 40.96 -2.38
N LEU A 532 11.28 41.84 -3.01
CA LEU A 532 12.27 41.42 -4.00
C LEU A 532 13.69 41.28 -3.42
N VAL A 533 14.23 42.37 -2.88
CA VAL A 533 15.59 42.40 -2.31
C VAL A 533 15.70 41.43 -1.15
N ARG A 534 14.69 41.38 -0.27
CA ARG A 534 14.65 40.46 0.86
C ARG A 534 14.65 39.00 0.42
N ARG A 535 13.97 38.65 -0.68
CA ARG A 535 13.97 37.29 -1.24
C ARG A 535 15.38 36.92 -1.71
N ALA A 536 16.01 37.79 -2.50
CA ALA A 536 17.38 37.56 -2.97
C ALA A 536 18.40 37.43 -1.82
N PHE A 537 18.23 38.18 -0.73
CA PHE A 537 19.08 38.03 0.45
C PHE A 537 18.86 36.72 1.19
N ARG A 538 17.63 36.19 1.23
CA ARG A 538 17.36 34.86 1.82
C ARG A 538 17.93 33.74 0.97
N ASP A 539 17.80 33.85 -0.35
CA ASP A 539 18.38 32.88 -1.27
C ASP A 539 19.92 32.91 -1.17
N LEU A 540 20.51 34.10 -1.04
CA LEU A 540 21.94 34.26 -0.75
C LEU A 540 22.35 33.66 0.60
N GLU A 541 21.54 33.83 1.64
CA GLU A 541 21.77 33.23 2.96
C GLU A 541 21.84 31.71 2.88
N ASN A 542 20.87 31.08 2.21
CA ASN A 542 20.87 29.63 1.98
C ASN A 542 22.11 29.15 1.21
N ILE A 543 22.51 29.89 0.16
CA ILE A 543 23.71 29.57 -0.63
C ILE A 543 24.97 29.64 0.26
N VAL A 544 25.12 30.68 1.08
CA VAL A 544 26.27 30.81 1.98
C VAL A 544 26.27 29.70 3.02
N GLU A 545 25.11 29.34 3.59
CA GLU A 545 24.98 28.23 4.54
C GLU A 545 25.41 26.87 3.94
N GLN A 546 25.27 26.69 2.63
CA GLN A 546 25.66 25.46 1.91
C GLN A 546 27.11 25.45 1.41
N GLN A 547 27.82 26.58 1.40
CA GLN A 547 29.13 26.73 0.76
C GLN A 547 30.26 27.19 1.68
N TRP A 548 29.94 27.66 2.90
CA TRP A 548 30.94 28.33 3.74
C TRP A 548 32.08 27.42 4.19
N ASP A 549 31.88 26.09 4.15
CA ASP A 549 32.80 25.05 4.58
C ASP A 549 34.11 25.02 3.76
N TRP A 550 34.06 25.39 2.48
CA TRP A 550 35.26 25.45 1.62
C TRP A 550 35.81 26.87 1.41
N TYR A 551 35.21 27.90 2.02
CA TYR A 551 35.69 29.28 1.87
C TYR A 551 37.10 29.45 2.45
N LYS A 552 37.99 30.07 1.68
CA LYS A 552 39.31 30.49 2.15
C LYS A 552 39.30 31.99 2.45
N THR A 553 40.46 32.52 2.84
CA THR A 553 40.63 33.93 3.26
C THR A 553 40.04 34.94 2.27
N CYS A 554 40.18 34.69 0.97
CA CYS A 554 39.71 35.60 -0.08
C CYS A 554 38.19 35.58 -0.21
N GLU A 555 37.57 34.41 -0.21
CA GLU A 555 36.11 34.21 -0.24
C GLU A 555 35.48 34.85 1.00
N PHE A 556 36.00 34.57 2.20
CA PHE A 556 35.52 35.20 3.43
C PHE A 556 35.59 36.73 3.37
N ARG A 557 36.71 37.27 2.85
CA ARG A 557 36.88 38.73 2.69
C ARG A 557 35.90 39.30 1.68
N TYR A 558 35.69 38.61 0.57
CA TYR A 558 34.75 39.00 -0.47
C TYR A 558 33.32 39.04 0.06
N VAL A 559 32.84 37.95 0.68
CA VAL A 559 31.46 37.89 1.20
C VAL A 559 31.23 38.95 2.28
N LYS A 560 32.16 39.11 3.24
CA LYS A 560 32.07 40.19 4.25
C LYS A 560 32.08 41.59 3.62
N GLY A 561 32.90 41.79 2.59
CA GLY A 561 32.95 43.03 1.83
C GLY A 561 31.62 43.36 1.15
N LEU A 562 31.03 42.40 0.44
CA LEU A 562 29.75 42.54 -0.23
C LEU A 562 28.61 42.81 0.77
N ILE A 563 28.51 42.02 1.84
CA ILE A 563 27.50 42.20 2.90
C ILE A 563 27.59 43.61 3.49
N ARG A 564 28.81 44.09 3.79
CA ARG A 564 29.02 45.44 4.31
C ARG A 564 28.51 46.51 3.33
N LYS A 565 28.88 46.43 2.05
CA LYS A 565 28.41 47.37 1.01
C LYS A 565 26.88 47.40 0.93
N LEU A 566 26.23 46.23 1.01
CA LEU A 566 24.76 46.11 0.99
C LEU A 566 24.12 46.68 2.26
N TYR A 567 24.70 46.41 3.43
CA TYR A 567 24.21 46.89 4.72
C TYR A 567 24.25 48.42 4.87
N GLU A 568 25.23 49.07 4.22
CA GLU A 568 25.44 50.53 4.21
C GLU A 568 24.47 51.29 3.25
N ILE A 569 23.63 50.60 2.47
CA ILE A 569 22.63 51.23 1.60
C ILE A 569 21.61 52.01 2.45
N LYS A 570 21.37 53.27 2.06
CA LYS A 570 20.45 54.15 2.81
C LYS A 570 19.01 53.71 2.56
N GLY A 571 18.17 53.83 3.58
CA GLY A 571 16.74 53.49 3.47
C GLY A 571 16.41 51.99 3.57
N MET A 572 17.40 51.10 3.66
CA MET A 572 17.17 49.67 3.85
C MET A 572 16.54 49.38 5.21
N LYS A 573 15.39 48.69 5.21
CA LYS A 573 14.64 48.33 6.40
C LYS A 573 15.36 47.27 7.24
N MET A 574 14.95 47.20 8.51
CA MET A 574 15.57 46.31 9.49
C MET A 574 15.40 44.84 9.11
N GLU A 575 14.29 44.47 8.49
CA GLU A 575 14.00 43.09 8.11
C GLU A 575 14.98 42.52 7.08
N SER A 576 15.45 43.34 6.13
CA SER A 576 16.48 42.94 5.15
C SER A 576 17.87 42.98 5.76
N LYS A 577 18.15 43.97 6.62
CA LYS A 577 19.40 44.07 7.39
C LYS A 577 19.61 42.88 8.33
N ILE A 578 18.54 42.35 8.92
CA ILE A 578 18.58 41.14 9.76
C ILE A 578 19.07 39.94 8.95
N VAL A 579 18.62 39.77 7.69
CA VAL A 579 19.10 38.67 6.83
C VAL A 579 20.60 38.80 6.59
N LEU A 580 21.07 39.98 6.16
CA LEU A 580 22.50 40.26 5.97
C LEU A 580 23.33 40.03 7.24
N TRP A 581 22.78 40.40 8.41
CA TRP A 581 23.43 40.17 9.70
C TRP A 581 23.56 38.68 10.01
N ARG A 582 22.53 37.86 9.77
CA ARG A 582 22.59 36.41 9.96
C ARG A 582 23.64 35.75 9.08
N ILE A 583 23.75 36.15 7.81
CA ILE A 583 24.84 35.68 6.93
C ILE A 583 26.21 35.99 7.55
N ASN A 584 26.41 37.21 8.05
CA ASN A 584 27.65 37.57 8.72
C ASN A 584 27.89 36.78 10.03
N VAL A 585 26.84 36.40 10.77
CA VAL A 585 26.95 35.55 11.96
C VAL A 585 27.36 34.12 11.60
N VAL A 586 26.79 33.54 10.53
CA VAL A 586 27.19 32.21 10.01
C VAL A 586 28.69 32.19 9.72
N LEU A 587 29.18 33.21 9.00
CA LEU A 587 30.62 33.37 8.69
C LEU A 587 31.51 33.69 9.89
N GLN A 588 30.96 34.12 11.03
CA GLN A 588 31.73 34.40 12.25
C GLN A 588 31.86 33.15 13.13
N ARG A 589 30.83 32.31 13.17
CA ARG A 589 30.87 31.05 13.92
C ARG A 589 31.86 30.06 13.32
N SER A 590 31.95 30.01 12.00
CA SER A 590 32.87 29.12 11.27
C SER A 590 34.35 29.49 11.42
N VAL A 591 34.68 30.77 11.57
CA VAL A 591 36.07 31.23 11.79
C VAL A 591 36.58 30.88 13.21
N GLY A 592 35.68 30.55 14.14
CA GLY A 592 36.03 30.17 15.51
C GLY A 592 36.46 28.71 15.71
N GLU A 593 36.37 27.86 14.67
CA GLU A 593 36.74 26.44 14.76
C GLU A 593 38.11 26.10 14.13
N GLU A 594 38.72 27.00 13.33
CA GLU A 594 40.05 26.76 12.71
C GLU A 594 40.98 28.00 12.64
N PHE A 595 41.10 28.77 13.73
CA PHE A 595 42.21 29.73 13.90
C PHE A 595 42.76 29.78 15.32
#